data_AF-A0A336MJ62-F1
#
_entry.id   AF-A0A336MJ62-F1
#
_cell.length_a   1.000
_cell.length_b   1.000
_cell.length_c   1.000
_cell.angle_alpha   90.00
_cell.angle_beta   90.00
_cell.angle_gamma   90.00
#
_symmetry.space_group_name_H-M   'P 1'
#
loop_
_entity.id
_entity.type
_entity.pdbx_description
1 polymer ?
#
loop_
_entity_poly.entity_id
_entity_poly.type
_entity_poly.pdbx_seq_one_letter_code
_entity_poly.pdbx_strand_id
1 'polypeptide(L)'
;MMNPSSLQKTISNRLSLIITLFMTVNEDNLVELHTHLWPVLRDKFISNWPENQMGYMLVDDYIKWIEKGGNYTKYFKLITLNGDISDGTFVIVDRYQLFIYTLDESNQRLKRLLQLLDWTKGIIVSSFLKKFKPVVMEVIKSLGLEIEYDSETFIHHLPKFKAADLDLTIPDGLKLRPMSSWTHVEKANTAWPYKHDGSLFYLKRLIDLNPNIGLFDKNTDELIAWCFRFQSGVLGALQVDDRFLKRGYGTLVTKAMCKIQCDLGQDTFALIADTNIVSKNTFKKLGFEIIVNCFAEQCGQEELAKCASSLEKLQSSSDLSIAKSKEELDILCPDLNQGLHCIRSYTRRCMTLTQRDHFNKLYHGTAAVIKDLCNVGKYQDEFLQHSPCLDRVRNSYEICARQYQNTMALISQGRSSDVGDQTHNDTRNEADDVRNICCSFRQYLDCSQHAARRECGESTGRFIRDFLDRMGNSLIKMYCTEYQLGTEKCYGYSSKGVVVKSIENLTVIFSLEKFTYDNSMLIKKQDKYHYYYY
;
A
#
# COMPACT_ATOMS: atom_id res chain seq x y z
N MET A 1 -58.74 20.81 17.01
CA MET A 1 -58.50 21.77 15.89
C MET A 1 -57.25 22.56 16.23
N MET A 2 -56.12 22.29 15.55
CA MET A 2 -54.84 22.95 15.85
C MET A 2 -54.81 24.37 15.27
N ASN A 3 -54.32 25.31 16.07
CA ASN A 3 -54.31 26.75 15.82
C ASN A 3 -53.44 27.09 14.58
N PRO A 4 -53.97 27.84 13.57
CA PRO A 4 -53.27 28.13 12.30
C PRO A 4 -51.88 28.78 12.47
N SER A 5 -51.67 29.52 13.56
CA SER A 5 -50.39 30.19 13.89
C SER A 5 -49.28 29.21 14.29
N SER A 6 -49.62 28.03 14.82
CA SER A 6 -48.64 26.99 15.20
C SER A 6 -48.16 26.18 13.99
N LEU A 7 -49.01 26.01 12.98
CA LEU A 7 -48.67 25.32 11.73
C LEU A 7 -47.74 26.19 10.88
N GLN A 8 -47.98 27.50 10.80
CA GLN A 8 -47.12 28.45 10.09
C GLN A 8 -45.72 28.58 10.72
N LYS A 9 -45.61 28.61 12.05
CA LYS A 9 -44.31 28.60 12.77
C LYS A 9 -43.55 27.28 12.59
N THR A 10 -44.25 26.14 12.56
CA THR A 10 -43.63 24.83 12.36
C THR A 10 -43.15 24.64 10.91
N ILE A 11 -43.91 25.16 9.93
CA ILE A 11 -43.51 25.15 8.52
C ILE A 11 -42.36 26.13 8.27
N SER A 12 -42.37 27.32 8.87
CA SER A 12 -41.27 28.30 8.76
C SER A 12 -39.98 27.82 9.44
N ASN A 13 -40.07 27.17 10.61
CA ASN A 13 -38.90 26.57 11.26
C ASN A 13 -38.39 25.32 10.53
N ARG A 14 -39.27 24.52 9.90
CA ARG A 14 -38.85 23.41 9.03
C ARG A 14 -38.27 23.90 7.71
N LEU A 15 -38.79 24.99 7.12
CA LEU A 15 -38.18 25.62 5.95
C LEU A 15 -36.84 26.24 6.31
N SER A 16 -36.69 26.88 7.47
CA SER A 16 -35.40 27.39 7.94
C SER A 16 -34.43 26.26 8.23
N LEU A 17 -34.85 25.14 8.84
CA LEU A 17 -33.98 23.98 9.04
C LEU A 17 -33.63 23.29 7.72
N ILE A 18 -34.55 23.23 6.75
CA ILE A 18 -34.30 22.69 5.41
C ILE A 18 -33.39 23.64 4.64
N ILE A 19 -33.57 24.96 4.73
CA ILE A 19 -32.67 25.95 4.11
C ILE A 19 -31.30 25.92 4.79
N THR A 20 -31.20 25.73 6.10
CA THR A 20 -29.92 25.54 6.80
C THR A 20 -29.30 24.15 6.55
N LEU A 21 -30.10 23.09 6.33
CA LEU A 21 -29.60 21.77 5.86
C LEU A 21 -29.24 21.77 4.37
N PHE A 22 -29.84 22.64 3.56
CA PHE A 22 -29.52 22.83 2.14
C PHE A 22 -28.43 23.90 1.91
N MET A 23 -28.00 24.64 2.94
CA MET A 23 -26.98 25.70 2.83
C MET A 23 -25.58 25.30 3.30
N THR A 24 -25.27 24.01 3.43
CA THR A 24 -23.88 23.54 3.36
C THR A 24 -23.78 22.21 2.62
N VAL A 25 -24.31 22.15 1.39
CA VAL A 25 -23.56 21.42 0.36
C VAL A 25 -22.43 22.36 0.00
N ASN A 26 -21.28 22.25 0.68
CA ASN A 26 -20.08 22.89 0.18
C ASN A 26 -19.84 22.26 -1.19
N GLU A 27 -20.13 22.98 -2.27
CA GLU A 27 -19.62 22.60 -3.58
C GLU A 27 -18.11 22.54 -3.46
N ASP A 28 -17.52 21.39 -3.82
CA ASP A 28 -16.08 21.26 -3.83
C ASP A 28 -15.49 22.24 -4.84
N ASN A 29 -14.53 23.05 -4.40
CA ASN A 29 -13.89 24.07 -5.20
C ASN A 29 -12.39 23.82 -5.31
N LEU A 30 -11.82 24.17 -6.46
CA LEU A 30 -10.37 24.22 -6.64
C LEU A 30 -9.82 25.50 -6.03
N VAL A 31 -8.88 25.37 -5.10
CA VAL A 31 -8.26 26.51 -4.41
C VAL A 31 -6.78 26.55 -4.75
N GLU A 32 -6.33 27.69 -5.30
CA GLU A 32 -4.90 27.97 -5.45
C GLU A 32 -4.31 28.20 -4.04
N LEU A 33 -3.39 27.34 -3.64
CA LEU A 33 -2.84 27.36 -2.30
C LEU A 33 -1.89 28.54 -2.15
N HIS A 34 -2.11 29.37 -1.13
CA HIS A 34 -1.19 30.46 -0.81
C HIS A 34 0.22 29.94 -0.48
N THR A 35 1.23 30.64 -0.99
CA THR A 35 2.65 30.23 -0.95
C THR A 35 3.20 30.00 0.47
N HIS A 36 2.69 30.70 1.47
CA HIS A 36 3.09 30.51 2.88
C HIS A 36 2.68 29.13 3.45
N LEU A 37 1.72 28.44 2.84
CA LEU A 37 1.30 27.09 3.23
C LEU A 37 2.11 25.99 2.52
N TRP A 38 2.91 26.33 1.51
CA TRP A 38 3.66 25.32 0.74
C TRP A 38 4.70 24.58 1.59
N PRO A 39 5.48 25.24 2.48
CA PRO A 39 6.35 24.51 3.41
C PRO A 39 5.57 23.55 4.32
N VAL A 40 4.39 23.96 4.80
CA VAL A 40 3.52 23.12 5.64
C VAL A 40 3.03 21.89 4.87
N LEU A 41 2.67 22.05 3.60
CA LEU A 41 2.32 20.94 2.72
C LEU A 41 3.53 20.04 2.44
N ARG A 42 4.68 20.62 2.09
CA ARG A 42 5.94 19.91 1.80
C ARG A 42 6.34 19.00 2.97
N ASP A 43 6.31 19.54 4.19
CA ASP A 43 6.84 18.85 5.36
C ASP A 43 6.00 17.63 5.77
N LYS A 44 4.76 17.51 5.29
CA LYS A 44 3.94 16.29 5.42
C LYS A 44 4.57 15.07 4.74
N PHE A 45 5.36 15.28 3.70
CA PHE A 45 5.98 14.22 2.90
C PHE A 45 7.34 13.76 3.44
N ILE A 46 7.79 14.28 4.59
CA ILE A 46 9.04 13.84 5.24
C ILE A 46 8.90 12.42 5.81
N SER A 47 7.70 12.02 6.22
CA SER A 47 7.44 10.67 6.73
C SER A 47 7.57 9.62 5.62
N ASN A 48 7.97 8.40 5.98
CA ASN A 48 8.13 7.26 5.07
C ASN A 48 9.10 7.55 3.90
N TRP A 49 10.23 8.21 4.16
CA TRP A 49 11.28 8.39 3.16
C TRP A 49 11.91 7.04 2.75
N PRO A 50 12.20 6.77 1.46
CA PRO A 50 12.08 7.65 0.29
C PRO A 50 10.72 7.57 -0.44
N GLU A 51 9.72 6.87 0.10
CA GLU A 51 8.44 6.64 -0.59
C GLU A 51 7.72 7.96 -0.92
N ASN A 52 7.68 8.89 0.03
CA ASN A 52 7.03 10.19 -0.14
C ASN A 52 7.91 11.26 -0.76
N GLN A 53 9.13 10.90 -1.17
CA GLN A 53 10.09 11.86 -1.66
C GLN A 53 9.59 12.61 -2.90
N MET A 54 8.92 11.96 -3.85
CA MET A 54 8.41 12.68 -5.03
C MET A 54 7.44 13.80 -4.64
N GLY A 55 6.56 13.56 -3.66
CA GLY A 55 5.67 14.60 -3.11
C GLY A 55 6.46 15.74 -2.46
N TYR A 56 7.45 15.42 -1.63
CA TYR A 56 8.35 16.41 -1.02
C TYR A 56 9.07 17.25 -2.07
N MET A 57 9.75 16.60 -3.02
CA MET A 57 10.63 17.23 -4.00
C MET A 57 9.85 18.14 -4.94
N LEU A 58 8.65 17.73 -5.37
CA LEU A 58 7.77 18.58 -6.17
C LEU A 58 7.51 19.90 -5.44
N VAL A 59 6.98 19.86 -4.21
CA VAL A 59 6.65 21.10 -3.50
C VAL A 59 7.90 21.92 -3.20
N ASP A 60 8.99 21.29 -2.77
CA ASP A 60 10.26 21.95 -2.44
C ASP A 60 10.90 22.67 -3.64
N ASP A 61 10.88 22.04 -4.83
CA ASP A 61 11.43 22.65 -6.05
C ASP A 61 10.64 23.89 -6.46
N TYR A 62 9.31 23.83 -6.40
CA TYR A 62 8.48 25.00 -6.73
C TYR A 62 8.55 26.11 -5.68
N ILE A 63 8.78 25.80 -4.39
CA ILE A 63 9.12 26.82 -3.37
C ILE A 63 10.40 27.56 -3.78
N LYS A 64 11.47 26.82 -4.10
CA LYS A 64 12.75 27.41 -4.53
C LYS A 64 12.62 28.24 -5.80
N TRP A 65 11.73 27.86 -6.71
CA TRP A 65 11.44 28.64 -7.92
C TRP A 65 10.77 29.97 -7.62
N ILE A 66 9.88 30.01 -6.63
CA ILE A 66 9.28 31.27 -6.16
C ILE A 66 10.34 32.17 -5.53
N GLU A 67 11.21 31.61 -4.69
CA GLU A 67 12.28 32.37 -4.01
C GLU A 67 13.28 32.98 -5.00
N LYS A 68 13.61 32.26 -6.09
CA LYS A 68 14.44 32.80 -7.18
C LYS A 68 13.75 33.96 -7.93
N GLY A 69 12.42 34.01 -7.90
CA GLY A 69 11.62 35.06 -8.53
C GLY A 69 11.67 35.07 -10.05
N GLY A 70 11.27 36.21 -10.62
CA GLY A 70 11.23 36.45 -12.06
C GLY A 70 9.90 36.07 -12.72
N ASN A 71 9.85 36.22 -14.05
CA ASN A 71 8.62 36.07 -14.83
C ASN A 71 8.14 34.63 -14.99
N TYR A 72 8.87 33.63 -14.47
CA TYR A 72 8.53 32.22 -14.65
C TYR A 72 7.46 31.71 -13.67
N THR A 73 7.29 32.38 -12.53
CA THR A 73 6.35 31.98 -11.48
C THR A 73 4.89 32.10 -11.91
N LYS A 74 4.59 32.94 -12.90
CA LYS A 74 3.23 33.12 -13.46
C LYS A 74 2.71 31.91 -14.26
N TYR A 75 3.55 30.91 -14.51
CA TYR A 75 3.21 29.77 -15.36
C TYR A 75 2.72 28.54 -14.59
N PHE A 76 2.83 28.55 -13.26
CA PHE A 76 2.43 27.42 -12.44
C PHE A 76 1.56 27.82 -11.25
N LYS A 77 0.75 26.86 -10.80
CA LYS A 77 -0.13 26.99 -9.64
C LYS A 77 -0.14 25.67 -8.88
N LEU A 78 -0.09 25.73 -7.55
CA LEU A 78 -0.38 24.60 -6.68
C LEU A 78 -1.83 24.69 -6.24
N ILE A 79 -2.62 23.68 -6.57
CA ILE A 79 -4.06 23.65 -6.36
C ILE A 79 -4.43 22.49 -5.42
N THR A 80 -5.34 22.75 -4.50
CA THR A 80 -5.92 21.74 -3.59
C THR A 80 -7.43 21.76 -3.65
N LEU A 81 -8.07 20.73 -3.09
CA LEU A 81 -9.53 20.68 -2.98
C LEU A 81 -9.96 21.42 -1.72
N ASN A 82 -10.79 22.45 -1.85
CA ASN A 82 -11.32 23.26 -0.75
C ASN A 82 -10.26 23.95 0.13
N GLY A 83 -9.02 24.07 -0.34
CA GLY A 83 -7.90 24.58 0.48
C GLY A 83 -7.39 23.58 1.52
N ASP A 84 -7.93 22.35 1.54
CA ASP A 84 -7.56 21.32 2.51
C ASP A 84 -6.23 20.65 2.12
N ILE A 85 -5.26 20.69 3.05
CA ILE A 85 -3.95 20.06 2.91
C ILE A 85 -3.76 18.88 3.87
N SER A 86 -4.80 18.49 4.62
CA SER A 86 -4.73 17.51 5.71
C SER A 86 -4.07 16.20 5.29
N ASP A 87 -4.47 15.64 4.16
CA ASP A 87 -3.99 14.39 3.56
C ASP A 87 -2.88 14.59 2.52
N GLY A 88 -2.35 15.82 2.40
CA GLY A 88 -1.33 16.14 1.40
C GLY A 88 -1.80 15.99 -0.05
N THR A 89 -3.11 15.94 -0.34
CA THR A 89 -3.59 15.91 -1.72
C THR A 89 -3.34 17.27 -2.39
N PHE A 90 -2.58 17.27 -3.49
CA PHE A 90 -2.41 18.46 -4.32
C PHE A 90 -2.23 18.10 -5.80
N VAL A 91 -2.42 19.11 -6.64
CA VAL A 91 -1.91 19.10 -8.01
C VAL A 91 -1.10 20.36 -8.27
N ILE A 92 -0.05 20.25 -9.08
CA ILE A 92 0.66 21.41 -9.62
C ILE A 92 0.39 21.43 -11.12
N VAL A 93 -0.26 22.49 -11.58
CA VAL A 93 -0.42 22.78 -13.01
C VAL A 93 0.72 23.70 -13.39
N ASP A 94 1.59 23.26 -14.30
CA ASP A 94 2.68 24.05 -14.87
C ASP A 94 2.63 24.01 -16.39
N ARG A 95 2.02 25.04 -16.98
CA ARG A 95 1.70 25.10 -18.42
C ARG A 95 0.89 23.87 -18.87
N TYR A 96 1.50 22.99 -19.66
CA TYR A 96 0.88 21.76 -20.18
C TYR A 96 1.17 20.53 -19.30
N GLN A 97 1.90 20.69 -18.19
CA GLN A 97 2.23 19.59 -17.29
C GLN A 97 1.38 19.64 -16.02
N LEU A 98 0.95 18.46 -15.57
CA LEU A 98 0.24 18.27 -14.32
C LEU A 98 1.02 17.29 -13.45
N PHE A 99 1.39 17.71 -12.25
CA PHE A 99 1.98 16.85 -11.23
C PHE A 99 0.96 16.60 -10.13
N ILE A 100 0.90 15.36 -9.65
CA ILE A 100 -0.10 14.94 -8.67
C ILE A 100 0.58 14.19 -7.53
N TYR A 101 0.08 14.38 -6.31
CA TYR A 101 0.45 13.56 -5.17
C TYR A 101 -0.65 13.57 -4.12
N THR A 102 -0.73 12.49 -3.33
CA THR A 102 -1.60 12.40 -2.15
C THR A 102 -1.06 11.36 -1.16
N LEU A 103 -1.30 11.59 0.14
CA LEU A 103 -1.15 10.58 1.19
C LEU A 103 -2.48 9.83 1.47
N ASP A 104 -3.60 10.26 0.87
CA ASP A 104 -4.88 9.56 0.94
C ASP A 104 -4.84 8.26 0.13
N GLU A 105 -4.74 7.13 0.82
CA GLU A 105 -4.73 5.79 0.22
C GLU A 105 -5.98 5.48 -0.62
N SER A 106 -7.10 6.15 -0.34
CA SER A 106 -8.34 5.95 -1.11
C SER A 106 -8.34 6.67 -2.46
N ASN A 107 -7.44 7.64 -2.64
CA ASN A 107 -7.34 8.56 -3.76
C ASN A 107 -8.66 9.31 -4.07
N GLN A 108 -9.64 9.33 -3.16
CA GLN A 108 -10.95 9.92 -3.46
C GLN A 108 -10.86 11.43 -3.60
N ARG A 109 -10.07 12.08 -2.75
CA ARG A 109 -9.85 13.52 -2.84
C ARG A 109 -9.10 13.90 -4.11
N LEU A 110 -8.07 13.13 -4.45
CA LEU A 110 -7.31 13.31 -5.68
C LEU A 110 -8.20 13.14 -6.91
N LYS A 111 -9.03 12.08 -6.94
CA LYS A 111 -10.02 11.86 -8.00
C LYS A 111 -10.93 13.08 -8.17
N ARG A 112 -11.53 13.54 -7.08
CA ARG A 112 -12.47 14.66 -7.08
C ARG A 112 -11.80 15.94 -7.60
N LEU A 113 -10.58 16.21 -7.14
CA LEU A 113 -9.77 17.34 -7.61
C LEU A 113 -9.54 17.26 -9.13
N LEU A 114 -9.07 16.11 -9.63
CA LEU A 114 -8.81 15.90 -11.06
C LEU A 114 -10.07 16.05 -11.94
N GLN A 115 -11.24 15.65 -11.44
CA GLN A 115 -12.52 15.82 -12.14
C GLN A 115 -12.95 17.28 -12.30
N LEU A 116 -12.47 18.18 -11.44
CA LEU A 116 -12.80 19.60 -11.47
C LEU A 116 -11.81 20.43 -12.29
N LEU A 117 -10.66 19.87 -12.70
CA LEU A 117 -9.67 20.58 -13.51
C LEU A 117 -10.19 20.83 -14.93
N ASP A 118 -9.70 21.91 -15.53
CA ASP A 118 -9.90 22.21 -16.95
C ASP A 118 -8.91 21.41 -17.82
N TRP A 119 -9.44 20.45 -18.58
CA TRP A 119 -8.67 19.58 -19.48
C TRP A 119 -8.65 20.06 -20.94
N THR A 120 -9.29 21.19 -21.26
CA THR A 120 -9.56 21.60 -22.65
C THR A 120 -8.32 21.87 -23.50
N LYS A 121 -7.18 22.18 -22.88
CA LYS A 121 -5.93 22.55 -23.58
C LYS A 121 -4.99 21.38 -23.83
N GLY A 122 -5.37 20.16 -23.42
CA GLY A 122 -4.47 19.02 -23.38
C GLY A 122 -3.45 19.15 -22.24
N ILE A 123 -3.33 18.11 -21.42
CA ILE A 123 -2.47 18.10 -20.24
C ILE A 123 -1.69 16.79 -20.20
N ILE A 124 -0.39 16.89 -19.91
CA ILE A 124 0.48 15.74 -19.65
C ILE A 124 0.56 15.53 -18.14
N VAL A 125 -0.10 14.50 -17.64
CA VAL A 125 0.08 14.07 -16.25
C VAL A 125 1.48 13.46 -16.13
N SER A 126 2.38 14.16 -15.46
CA SER A 126 3.82 13.95 -15.55
C SER A 126 4.39 13.38 -14.25
N SER A 127 5.30 12.40 -14.37
CA SER A 127 6.14 11.92 -13.24
C SER A 127 5.33 11.54 -12.00
N PHE A 128 4.19 10.88 -12.17
CA PHE A 128 3.35 10.47 -11.04
C PHE A 128 3.61 9.00 -10.68
N LEU A 129 3.36 8.64 -9.42
CA LEU A 129 3.55 7.28 -8.95
C LEU A 129 2.50 6.35 -9.57
N LYS A 130 2.92 5.15 -9.98
CA LYS A 130 2.06 4.10 -10.53
C LYS A 130 0.78 3.85 -9.72
N LYS A 131 0.83 3.98 -8.38
CA LYS A 131 -0.35 3.83 -7.50
C LYS A 131 -1.48 4.82 -7.82
N PHE A 132 -1.19 5.95 -8.47
CA PHE A 132 -2.17 6.93 -8.90
C PHE A 132 -2.69 6.68 -10.33
N LYS A 133 -2.11 5.75 -11.12
CA LYS A 133 -2.60 5.46 -12.48
C LYS A 133 -4.08 5.04 -12.53
N PRO A 134 -4.57 4.16 -11.65
CA PRO A 134 -5.99 3.77 -11.67
C PRO A 134 -6.94 4.96 -11.53
N VAL A 135 -6.64 5.91 -10.64
CA VAL A 135 -7.48 7.10 -10.46
C VAL A 135 -7.42 8.05 -11.65
N VAL A 136 -6.23 8.27 -12.23
CA VAL A 136 -6.08 9.11 -13.43
C VAL A 136 -6.87 8.52 -14.60
N MET A 137 -6.74 7.20 -14.85
CA MET A 137 -7.46 6.51 -15.92
C MET A 137 -8.98 6.52 -15.71
N GLU A 138 -9.44 6.42 -14.46
CA GLU A 138 -10.85 6.55 -14.14
C GLU A 138 -11.38 7.95 -14.47
N VAL A 139 -10.62 9.00 -14.14
CA VAL A 139 -10.99 10.39 -14.45
C VAL A 139 -11.04 10.61 -15.96
N ILE A 140 -10.01 10.20 -16.69
CA ILE A 140 -9.95 10.26 -18.17
C ILE A 140 -11.20 9.62 -18.78
N LYS A 141 -11.54 8.40 -18.34
CA LYS A 141 -12.74 7.70 -18.81
C LYS A 141 -14.02 8.45 -18.45
N SER A 142 -14.14 8.97 -17.22
CA SER A 142 -15.34 9.66 -16.76
C SER A 142 -15.60 10.98 -17.49
N LEU A 143 -14.54 11.64 -17.93
CA LEU A 143 -14.60 12.90 -18.67
C LEU A 143 -14.61 12.71 -20.19
N GLY A 144 -14.49 11.46 -20.68
CA GLY A 144 -14.46 11.16 -22.11
C GLY A 144 -13.22 11.73 -22.81
N LEU A 145 -12.08 11.83 -22.12
CA LEU A 145 -10.84 12.37 -22.67
C LEU A 145 -10.12 11.31 -23.53
N GLU A 146 -9.51 11.77 -24.62
CA GLU A 146 -8.65 10.94 -25.47
C GLU A 146 -7.22 10.88 -24.91
N ILE A 147 -6.59 9.71 -25.03
CA ILE A 147 -5.20 9.50 -24.64
C ILE A 147 -4.35 9.52 -25.91
N GLU A 148 -3.57 10.58 -26.09
CA GLU A 148 -2.61 10.69 -27.20
C GLU A 148 -1.32 9.91 -26.92
N TYR A 149 -0.92 9.84 -25.65
CA TYR A 149 0.37 9.31 -25.24
C TYR A 149 0.29 8.71 -23.83
N ASP A 150 0.82 7.50 -23.68
CA ASP A 150 0.99 6.76 -22.43
C ASP A 150 2.33 6.03 -22.54
N SER A 151 3.31 6.37 -21.70
CA SER A 151 4.67 5.82 -21.80
C SER A 151 4.96 4.89 -20.65
N GLU A 152 6.21 4.47 -20.41
CA GLU A 152 6.57 3.75 -19.19
C GLU A 152 7.94 4.05 -18.58
N THR A 153 8.02 4.29 -17.26
CA THR A 153 9.31 4.37 -16.54
C THR A 153 9.44 3.72 -15.18
N PHE A 154 10.70 3.37 -14.89
CA PHE A 154 11.15 2.93 -13.58
C PHE A 154 11.94 4.02 -12.85
N ILE A 155 11.66 4.16 -11.56
CA ILE A 155 12.40 5.05 -10.67
C ILE A 155 13.69 4.35 -10.25
N HIS A 156 14.82 4.91 -10.65
CA HIS A 156 16.13 4.52 -10.16
C HIS A 156 16.55 5.46 -9.05
N HIS A 157 16.89 4.94 -7.88
CA HIS A 157 17.29 5.70 -6.69
C HIS A 157 18.73 5.42 -6.29
N LEU A 158 19.41 6.49 -5.88
CA LEU A 158 20.70 6.43 -5.21
C LEU A 158 20.64 7.30 -3.94
N PRO A 159 20.77 6.69 -2.75
CA PRO A 159 20.91 7.44 -1.50
C PRO A 159 22.10 8.41 -1.53
N LYS A 160 21.95 9.59 -0.91
CA LYS A 160 22.98 10.63 -0.89
C LYS A 160 24.33 10.15 -0.35
N PHE A 161 24.35 9.27 0.65
CA PHE A 161 25.61 8.74 1.19
C PHE A 161 26.37 7.90 0.15
N LYS A 162 25.66 7.08 -0.65
CA LYS A 162 26.28 6.35 -1.76
C LYS A 162 26.71 7.28 -2.88
N ALA A 163 25.99 8.39 -3.10
CA ALA A 163 26.36 9.41 -4.07
C ALA A 163 27.67 10.13 -3.69
N ALA A 164 27.91 10.36 -2.39
CA ALA A 164 29.16 10.94 -1.89
C ALA A 164 30.38 10.07 -2.20
N ASP A 165 30.24 8.75 -2.14
CA ASP A 165 31.31 7.77 -2.38
C ASP A 165 31.66 7.59 -3.86
N LEU A 166 30.91 8.22 -4.79
CA LEU A 166 31.19 8.10 -6.21
C LEU A 166 32.51 8.79 -6.57
N ASP A 167 33.44 8.03 -7.15
CA ASP A 167 34.64 8.61 -7.76
C ASP A 167 34.26 9.39 -9.02
N LEU A 168 34.61 10.68 -9.03
CA LEU A 168 34.40 11.60 -10.15
C LEU A 168 35.75 12.15 -10.61
N THR A 169 36.40 11.38 -11.49
CA THR A 169 37.61 11.82 -12.19
C THR A 169 37.25 12.32 -13.58
N ILE A 170 37.60 13.58 -13.87
CA ILE A 170 37.35 14.21 -15.17
C ILE A 170 38.57 13.97 -16.06
N PRO A 171 38.43 13.33 -17.24
CA PRO A 171 39.55 13.11 -18.15
C PRO A 171 40.20 14.41 -18.62
N ASP A 172 41.48 14.34 -18.96
CA ASP A 172 42.21 15.46 -19.55
C ASP A 172 41.53 15.95 -20.83
N GLY A 173 41.58 17.26 -21.05
CA GLY A 173 40.89 17.91 -22.16
C GLY A 173 39.38 18.11 -21.95
N LEU A 174 38.77 17.66 -20.86
CA LEU A 174 37.34 17.83 -20.58
C LEU A 174 37.05 18.66 -19.33
N LYS A 175 35.94 19.41 -19.32
CA LYS A 175 35.48 20.17 -18.15
C LYS A 175 33.98 19.99 -17.93
N LEU A 176 33.58 19.95 -16.66
CA LEU A 176 32.18 19.95 -16.24
C LEU A 176 31.80 21.36 -15.78
N ARG A 177 30.66 21.87 -16.24
CA ARG A 177 30.07 23.12 -15.74
C ARG A 177 28.56 23.17 -16.01
N PRO A 178 27.79 23.99 -15.28
CA PRO A 178 26.41 24.27 -15.66
C PRO A 178 26.30 24.79 -17.09
N MET A 179 25.24 24.41 -17.78
CA MET A 179 24.88 24.96 -19.08
C MET A 179 24.30 26.36 -18.89
N SER A 180 24.77 27.32 -19.71
CA SER A 180 24.41 28.73 -19.56
C SER A 180 23.93 29.42 -20.84
N SER A 181 24.26 28.90 -22.03
CA SER A 181 23.89 29.52 -23.30
C SER A 181 22.63 28.92 -23.92
N TRP A 182 21.97 29.70 -24.77
CA TRP A 182 20.84 29.25 -25.58
C TRP A 182 21.21 28.09 -26.52
N THR A 183 22.40 28.14 -27.11
CA THR A 183 22.90 27.12 -28.04
C THR A 183 23.05 25.74 -27.40
N HIS A 184 23.41 25.68 -26.10
CA HIS A 184 23.43 24.40 -25.37
C HIS A 184 22.03 23.79 -25.26
N VAL A 185 21.03 24.64 -24.95
CA VAL A 185 19.64 24.20 -24.79
C VAL A 185 19.05 23.76 -26.12
N GLU A 186 19.31 24.50 -27.21
CA GLU A 186 18.88 24.09 -28.56
C GLU A 186 19.46 22.75 -28.98
N LYS A 187 20.75 22.53 -28.70
CA LYS A 187 21.42 21.26 -28.97
C LYS A 187 20.79 20.12 -28.17
N ALA A 188 20.62 20.31 -26.86
CA ALA A 188 19.98 19.33 -25.99
C ALA A 188 18.53 19.02 -26.42
N ASN A 189 17.76 20.05 -26.77
CA ASN A 189 16.38 19.91 -27.23
C ASN A 189 16.29 19.14 -28.56
N THR A 190 17.19 19.42 -29.49
CA THR A 190 17.24 18.77 -30.80
C THR A 190 17.54 17.28 -30.67
N ALA A 191 18.42 16.91 -29.75
CA ALA A 191 18.76 15.53 -29.44
C ALA A 191 17.76 14.82 -28.50
N TRP A 192 16.74 15.51 -28.01
CA TRP A 192 15.79 14.93 -27.04
C TRP A 192 14.69 14.14 -27.78
N PRO A 193 14.54 12.82 -27.53
CA PRO A 193 13.53 12.01 -28.23
C PRO A 193 12.08 12.45 -27.97
N TYR A 194 11.85 13.17 -26.86
CA TYR A 194 10.52 13.66 -26.45
C TYR A 194 10.32 15.16 -26.76
N LYS A 195 11.11 15.70 -27.71
CA LYS A 195 10.97 17.08 -28.19
C LYS A 195 9.54 17.34 -28.68
N HIS A 196 9.01 18.52 -28.34
CA HIS A 196 7.69 19.03 -28.76
C HIS A 196 7.71 20.56 -28.74
N ASP A 197 6.65 21.22 -29.19
CA ASP A 197 6.63 22.69 -29.40
C ASP A 197 6.92 23.51 -28.12
N GLY A 198 6.68 22.94 -26.93
CA GLY A 198 6.97 23.55 -25.64
C GLY A 198 8.33 23.22 -25.02
N SER A 199 9.08 22.27 -25.59
CA SER A 199 10.24 21.66 -24.93
C SER A 199 11.49 22.55 -24.89
N LEU A 200 11.66 23.44 -25.87
CA LEU A 200 12.82 24.35 -25.89
C LEU A 200 12.76 25.36 -24.73
N PHE A 201 11.61 26.02 -24.56
CA PHE A 201 11.37 26.93 -23.43
C PHE A 201 11.46 26.18 -22.10
N TYR A 202 10.93 24.96 -22.06
CA TYR A 202 11.01 24.09 -20.88
C TYR A 202 12.47 23.86 -20.45
N LEU A 203 13.32 23.37 -21.35
CA LEU A 203 14.74 23.12 -21.04
C LEU A 203 15.48 24.42 -20.69
N LYS A 204 15.13 25.55 -21.32
CA LYS A 204 15.68 26.86 -20.98
C LYS A 204 15.37 27.25 -19.54
N ARG A 205 14.11 27.08 -19.13
CA ARG A 205 13.68 27.33 -17.75
C ARG A 205 14.38 26.41 -16.76
N LEU A 206 14.62 25.15 -17.12
CA LEU A 206 15.34 24.21 -16.27
C LEU A 206 16.81 24.60 -16.04
N ILE A 207 17.54 25.11 -17.04
CA ILE A 207 18.93 25.53 -16.79
C ILE A 207 19.02 26.76 -15.88
N ASP A 208 18.02 27.63 -15.90
CA ASP A 208 17.95 28.84 -15.08
C ASP A 208 17.52 28.50 -13.63
N LEU A 209 16.59 27.55 -13.48
CA LEU A 209 15.93 27.29 -12.20
C LEU A 209 16.43 26.03 -11.47
N ASN A 210 16.96 25.04 -12.19
CA ASN A 210 17.35 23.75 -11.62
C ASN A 210 18.85 23.43 -11.79
N PRO A 211 19.40 22.58 -10.89
CA PRO A 211 20.68 21.93 -11.12
C PRO A 211 20.75 21.26 -12.49
N ASN A 212 21.84 21.48 -13.19
CA ASN A 212 22.12 20.89 -14.48
C ASN A 212 23.64 20.83 -14.68
N ILE A 213 24.08 19.94 -15.55
CA ILE A 213 25.50 19.83 -15.87
C ILE A 213 25.70 19.53 -17.36
N GLY A 214 26.71 20.18 -17.93
CA GLY A 214 27.26 19.84 -19.23
C GLY A 214 28.73 19.42 -19.10
N LEU A 215 29.12 18.45 -19.91
CA LEU A 215 30.50 18.07 -20.19
C LEU A 215 30.93 18.77 -21.46
N PHE A 216 32.04 19.48 -21.41
CA PHE A 216 32.56 20.29 -22.50
C PHE A 216 33.98 19.91 -22.84
N ASP A 217 34.33 20.04 -24.12
CA ASP A 217 35.73 20.10 -24.53
C ASP A 217 36.38 21.36 -23.94
N LYS A 218 37.58 21.24 -23.35
CA LYS A 218 38.28 22.38 -22.74
C LYS A 218 38.71 23.42 -23.77
N ASN A 219 39.08 22.98 -24.97
CA ASN A 219 39.69 23.81 -26.00
C ASN A 219 38.64 24.48 -26.89
N THR A 220 37.61 23.74 -27.30
CA THR A 220 36.57 24.25 -28.21
C THR A 220 35.32 24.76 -27.49
N ASP A 221 35.18 24.44 -26.20
CA ASP A 221 33.96 24.68 -25.41
C ASP A 221 32.70 24.02 -26.02
N GLU A 222 32.88 22.99 -26.85
CA GLU A 222 31.79 22.21 -27.42
C GLU A 222 31.10 21.35 -26.35
N LEU A 223 29.77 21.41 -26.29
CA LEU A 223 28.97 20.56 -25.40
C LEU A 223 28.94 19.12 -25.90
N ILE A 224 29.48 18.18 -25.11
CA ILE A 224 29.65 16.76 -25.46
C ILE A 224 28.56 15.87 -24.86
N ALA A 225 28.22 16.09 -23.59
CA ALA A 225 27.20 15.33 -22.86
C ALA A 225 26.53 16.24 -21.84
N TRP A 226 25.29 15.94 -21.45
CA TRP A 226 24.55 16.77 -20.52
C TRP A 226 23.53 15.98 -19.73
N CYS A 227 23.14 16.54 -18.59
CA CYS A 227 22.04 16.05 -17.77
C CYS A 227 21.30 17.21 -17.14
N PHE A 228 19.97 17.16 -17.19
CA PHE A 228 19.08 18.11 -16.54
C PHE A 228 18.48 17.48 -15.30
N ARG A 229 18.06 18.32 -14.35
CA ARG A 229 17.11 17.94 -13.32
C ARG A 229 15.76 18.57 -13.62
N PHE A 230 14.72 17.74 -13.72
CA PHE A 230 13.35 18.20 -13.96
C PHE A 230 12.73 18.79 -12.67
N GLN A 231 11.59 19.48 -12.79
CA GLN A 231 10.85 20.04 -11.63
C GLN A 231 10.31 18.98 -10.65
N SER A 232 10.26 17.70 -11.05
CA SER A 232 9.94 16.59 -10.15
C SER A 232 11.16 16.10 -9.34
N GLY A 233 12.31 16.77 -9.47
CA GLY A 233 13.55 16.40 -8.80
C GLY A 233 14.34 15.26 -9.46
N VAL A 234 13.80 14.64 -10.51
CA VAL A 234 14.44 13.51 -11.21
C VAL A 234 15.45 14.00 -12.26
N LEU A 235 16.50 13.22 -12.47
CA LEU A 235 17.41 13.36 -13.59
C LEU A 235 16.68 13.03 -14.89
N GLY A 236 16.87 13.89 -15.88
CA GLY A 236 16.17 13.82 -17.15
C GLY A 236 16.96 14.47 -18.28
N ALA A 237 16.50 14.24 -19.51
CA ALA A 237 17.16 14.68 -20.74
C ALA A 237 18.69 14.38 -20.74
N LEU A 238 19.09 13.27 -20.10
CA LEU A 238 20.45 12.77 -20.10
C LEU A 238 20.79 12.25 -21.50
N GLN A 239 21.76 12.86 -22.14
CA GLN A 239 22.19 12.52 -23.49
C GLN A 239 23.70 12.73 -23.64
N VAL A 240 24.27 12.00 -24.60
CA VAL A 240 25.62 12.19 -25.08
C VAL A 240 25.50 12.42 -26.58
N ASP A 241 26.20 13.42 -27.09
CA ASP A 241 26.26 13.66 -28.53
C ASP A 241 26.78 12.40 -29.25
N ASP A 242 26.10 12.00 -30.32
CA ASP A 242 26.32 10.73 -31.01
C ASP A 242 27.79 10.50 -31.42
N ARG A 243 28.50 11.59 -31.74
CA ARG A 243 29.93 11.56 -32.12
C ARG A 243 30.85 11.10 -30.97
N PHE A 244 30.37 11.16 -29.74
CA PHE A 244 31.12 10.92 -28.52
C PHE A 244 30.57 9.74 -27.69
N LEU A 245 29.67 8.93 -28.26
CA LEU A 245 29.12 7.74 -27.61
C LEU A 245 30.20 6.71 -27.25
N LYS A 246 29.85 5.82 -26.29
CA LYS A 246 30.69 4.70 -25.82
C LYS A 246 32.04 5.10 -25.19
N ARG A 247 32.19 6.37 -24.77
CA ARG A 247 33.38 6.89 -24.06
C ARG A 247 33.21 7.07 -22.54
N GLY A 248 32.09 6.59 -21.99
CA GLY A 248 31.77 6.73 -20.56
C GLY A 248 31.25 8.12 -20.15
N TYR A 249 31.05 9.04 -21.09
CA TYR A 249 30.64 10.42 -20.79
C TYR A 249 29.24 10.54 -20.19
N GLY A 250 28.31 9.64 -20.55
CA GLY A 250 27.00 9.55 -19.89
C GLY A 250 27.15 9.24 -18.41
N THR A 251 27.96 8.23 -18.07
CA THR A 251 28.31 7.90 -16.68
C THR A 251 28.95 9.08 -15.95
N LEU A 252 29.84 9.83 -16.62
CA LEU A 252 30.53 10.97 -16.04
C LEU A 252 29.56 12.09 -15.64
N VAL A 253 28.65 12.49 -16.53
CA VAL A 253 27.64 13.53 -16.21
C VAL A 253 26.62 13.04 -15.19
N THR A 254 26.26 11.75 -15.19
CA THR A 254 25.39 11.17 -14.14
C THR A 254 26.06 11.25 -12.77
N LYS A 255 27.33 10.83 -12.65
CA LYS A 255 28.10 10.95 -11.39
C LYS A 255 28.18 12.39 -10.91
N ALA A 256 28.41 13.34 -11.83
CA ALA A 256 28.46 14.76 -11.49
C ALA A 256 27.12 15.25 -10.93
N MET A 257 25.99 14.87 -11.55
CA MET A 257 24.67 15.18 -11.01
C MET A 257 24.41 14.54 -9.65
N CYS A 258 24.83 13.29 -9.43
CA CYS A 258 24.72 12.66 -8.11
C CYS A 258 25.45 13.46 -7.03
N LYS A 259 26.65 13.96 -7.32
CA LYS A 259 27.40 14.82 -6.39
C LYS A 259 26.70 16.14 -6.12
N ILE A 260 26.21 16.81 -7.17
CA ILE A 260 25.44 18.06 -7.02
C ILE A 260 24.19 17.83 -6.14
N GLN A 261 23.45 16.74 -6.36
CA GLN A 261 22.30 16.39 -5.52
C GLN A 261 22.71 16.11 -4.07
N CYS A 262 23.81 15.40 -3.87
CA CYS A 262 24.36 15.12 -2.54
C CYS A 262 24.76 16.41 -1.80
N ASP A 263 25.39 17.38 -2.47
CA ASP A 263 25.77 18.67 -1.91
C ASP A 263 24.53 19.50 -1.49
N LEU A 264 23.40 19.28 -2.16
CA LEU A 264 22.09 19.84 -1.77
C LEU A 264 21.41 19.05 -0.64
N GLY A 265 22.05 18.01 -0.11
CA GLY A 265 21.51 17.13 0.92
C GLY A 265 20.45 16.15 0.40
N GLN A 266 20.36 15.95 -0.91
CA GLN A 266 19.30 15.20 -1.58
C GLN A 266 19.79 13.84 -2.11
N ASP A 267 18.90 12.85 -2.04
CA ASP A 267 19.04 11.60 -2.79
C ASP A 267 18.87 11.87 -4.30
N THR A 268 19.40 10.97 -5.14
CA THR A 268 19.33 11.12 -6.61
C THR A 268 18.32 10.14 -7.20
N PHE A 269 17.47 10.64 -8.10
CA PHE A 269 16.44 9.85 -8.79
C PHE A 269 16.54 10.00 -10.30
N ALA A 270 16.22 8.97 -11.05
CA ALA A 270 16.04 9.04 -12.50
C ALA A 270 14.87 8.19 -12.96
N LEU A 271 14.17 8.66 -14.00
CA LEU A 271 13.12 7.90 -14.67
C LEU A 271 13.70 7.28 -15.95
N ILE A 272 13.85 5.95 -15.97
CA ILE A 272 14.46 5.23 -17.12
C ILE A 272 13.49 4.22 -17.72
N ALA A 273 13.17 4.42 -19.01
CA ALA A 273 12.22 3.57 -19.71
C ALA A 273 12.74 2.13 -19.80
N ASP A 274 11.84 1.14 -19.78
CA ASP A 274 12.27 -0.26 -19.80
C ASP A 274 13.11 -0.60 -21.04
N THR A 275 12.77 0.01 -22.17
CA THR A 275 13.44 -0.18 -23.44
C THR A 275 14.85 0.41 -23.48
N ASN A 276 15.20 1.30 -22.53
CA ASN A 276 16.51 1.96 -22.48
C ASN A 276 17.54 1.12 -21.70
N ILE A 277 17.89 -0.04 -22.24
CA ILE A 277 18.83 -1.00 -21.64
C ILE A 277 20.19 -0.36 -21.32
N VAL A 278 20.66 0.55 -22.17
CA VAL A 278 21.94 1.25 -21.99
C VAL A 278 21.94 2.09 -20.70
N SER A 279 20.89 2.89 -20.49
CA SER A 279 20.78 3.70 -19.27
C SER A 279 20.54 2.82 -18.05
N LYS A 280 19.68 1.80 -18.12
CA LYS A 280 19.47 0.86 -17.00
C LYS A 280 20.78 0.23 -16.53
N ASN A 281 21.61 -0.24 -17.47
CA ASN A 281 22.91 -0.82 -17.15
C ASN A 281 23.89 0.20 -16.56
N THR A 282 23.87 1.44 -17.06
CA THR A 282 24.72 2.53 -16.55
C THR A 282 24.36 2.85 -15.10
N PHE A 283 23.08 3.05 -14.81
CA PHE A 283 22.60 3.38 -13.47
C PHE A 283 22.82 2.22 -12.50
N LYS A 284 22.55 0.98 -12.91
CA LYS A 284 22.84 -0.21 -12.08
C LYS A 284 24.32 -0.29 -11.68
N LYS A 285 25.25 -0.02 -12.60
CA LYS A 285 26.70 0.01 -12.31
C LYS A 285 27.11 1.11 -11.35
N LEU A 286 26.35 2.21 -11.29
CA LEU A 286 26.55 3.31 -10.35
C LEU A 286 25.93 3.04 -8.96
N GLY A 287 25.35 1.86 -8.74
CA GLY A 287 24.74 1.49 -7.48
C GLY A 287 23.31 1.98 -7.30
N PHE A 288 22.65 2.46 -8.37
CA PHE A 288 21.24 2.78 -8.31
C PHE A 288 20.40 1.51 -8.22
N GLU A 289 19.41 1.56 -7.34
CA GLU A 289 18.43 0.51 -7.15
C GLU A 289 17.12 0.94 -7.80
N ILE A 290 16.40 0.00 -8.42
CA ILE A 290 15.07 0.29 -8.95
C ILE A 290 14.10 0.30 -7.78
N ILE A 291 13.55 1.46 -7.47
CA ILE A 291 12.38 1.58 -6.61
C ILE A 291 11.17 1.36 -7.51
N VAL A 292 10.62 0.16 -7.50
CA VAL A 292 9.43 -0.22 -8.30
C VAL A 292 8.13 0.47 -7.79
N ASN A 293 8.28 1.47 -6.90
CA ASN A 293 7.31 2.17 -6.07
C ASN A 293 6.60 1.31 -5.02
N CYS A 294 6.88 1.63 -3.75
CA CYS A 294 6.60 0.81 -2.58
C CYS A 294 7.23 -0.58 -2.75
N PHE A 295 7.19 -1.44 -1.75
CA PHE A 295 7.47 -2.83 -2.03
C PHE A 295 6.61 -3.26 -3.24
N ALA A 296 7.24 -3.79 -4.29
CA ALA A 296 6.64 -4.96 -4.90
C ALA A 296 6.64 -6.01 -3.78
N GLU A 297 5.69 -5.86 -2.88
CA GLU A 297 5.37 -6.83 -1.88
C GLU A 297 4.82 -7.94 -2.75
N GLN A 298 5.71 -8.90 -3.02
CA GLN A 298 5.38 -10.08 -3.79
C GLN A 298 4.10 -10.61 -3.13
N CYS A 299 2.98 -10.49 -3.83
CA CYS A 299 1.70 -11.04 -3.38
C CYS A 299 1.93 -12.53 -3.11
N GLY A 300 2.18 -12.84 -1.85
CA GLY A 300 2.91 -14.02 -1.45
C GLY A 300 2.59 -14.32 0.00
N GLN A 301 2.76 -15.59 0.37
CA GLN A 301 2.36 -16.11 1.66
C GLN A 301 3.04 -15.37 2.83
N GLU A 302 4.28 -14.90 2.63
CA GLU A 302 5.06 -14.21 3.64
C GLU A 302 4.46 -12.84 4.04
N GLU A 303 3.90 -12.09 3.08
CA GLU A 303 3.27 -10.80 3.35
C GLU A 303 1.96 -10.97 4.13
N LEU A 304 1.13 -11.91 3.70
CA LEU A 304 -0.12 -12.22 4.42
C LEU A 304 0.17 -12.78 5.82
N ALA A 305 1.21 -13.60 5.98
CA ALA A 305 1.66 -14.09 7.27
C ALA A 305 2.16 -12.95 8.18
N LYS A 306 2.94 -12.00 7.64
CA LYS A 306 3.34 -10.78 8.37
C LYS A 306 2.13 -9.97 8.83
N CYS A 307 1.13 -9.76 7.97
CA CYS A 307 -0.10 -9.07 8.36
C CYS A 307 -0.89 -9.82 9.45
N ALA A 308 -0.87 -11.15 9.42
CA ALA A 308 -1.57 -11.99 10.39
C ALA A 308 -0.83 -12.16 11.72
N SER A 309 0.48 -11.88 11.79
CA SER A 309 1.31 -12.08 12.98
C SER A 309 0.78 -11.34 14.22
N SER A 310 0.29 -10.11 14.06
CA SER A 310 -0.33 -9.33 15.14
C SER A 310 -1.62 -9.97 15.68
N LEU A 311 -2.26 -10.82 14.90
CA LEU A 311 -3.51 -11.50 15.24
C LEU A 311 -3.29 -12.89 15.84
N GLU A 312 -2.07 -13.43 15.78
CA GLU A 312 -1.75 -14.76 16.31
C GLU A 312 -2.10 -14.89 17.79
N LYS A 313 -1.91 -13.81 18.56
CA LYS A 313 -2.27 -13.74 19.99
C LYS A 313 -3.78 -13.91 20.24
N LEU A 314 -4.63 -13.50 19.28
CA LEU A 314 -6.09 -13.66 19.36
C LEU A 314 -6.55 -15.00 18.78
N GLN A 315 -5.84 -15.50 17.77
CA GLN A 315 -6.19 -16.72 17.04
C GLN A 315 -5.58 -17.98 17.67
N SER A 316 -4.71 -17.82 18.68
CA SER A 316 -4.15 -18.93 19.45
C SER A 316 -5.27 -19.69 20.14
N SER A 317 -5.47 -20.94 19.75
CA SER A 317 -6.37 -21.82 20.47
C SER A 317 -5.78 -22.25 21.82
N SER A 318 -4.50 -22.03 22.12
CA SER A 318 -3.88 -22.42 23.39
C SER A 318 -3.80 -21.30 24.44
N ASP A 319 -4.02 -20.03 24.07
CA ASP A 319 -3.95 -18.90 24.99
C ASP A 319 -5.07 -17.88 24.74
N LEU A 320 -5.96 -17.74 25.73
CA LEU A 320 -7.09 -16.78 25.73
C LEU A 320 -6.77 -15.47 26.45
N SER A 321 -5.57 -15.32 27.01
CA SER A 321 -5.16 -14.12 27.74
C SER A 321 -4.82 -12.98 26.79
N ILE A 322 -5.85 -12.39 26.19
CA ILE A 322 -5.72 -11.32 25.19
C ILE A 322 -5.35 -9.99 25.85
N ALA A 323 -6.07 -9.60 26.90
CA ALA A 323 -5.81 -8.44 27.73
C ALA A 323 -6.56 -8.57 29.05
N LYS A 324 -5.97 -8.12 30.15
CA LYS A 324 -6.53 -8.20 31.52
C LYS A 324 -7.20 -6.91 31.95
N SER A 325 -6.86 -5.80 31.31
CA SER A 325 -7.41 -4.49 31.63
C SER A 325 -7.64 -3.65 30.38
N LYS A 326 -8.29 -2.50 30.57
CA LYS A 326 -8.49 -1.53 29.50
C LYS A 326 -7.18 -0.94 29.03
N GLU A 327 -6.25 -0.70 29.95
CA GLU A 327 -4.92 -0.16 29.66
C GLU A 327 -4.11 -1.14 28.77
N GLU A 328 -4.24 -2.44 29.01
CA GLU A 328 -3.64 -3.46 28.13
C GLU A 328 -4.30 -3.50 26.75
N LEU A 329 -5.64 -3.33 26.67
CA LEU A 329 -6.35 -3.20 25.39
C LEU A 329 -5.92 -1.94 24.62
N ASP A 330 -5.74 -0.81 25.30
CA ASP A 330 -5.31 0.45 24.67
C ASP A 330 -3.91 0.33 24.04
N ILE A 331 -3.05 -0.54 24.58
CA ILE A 331 -1.74 -0.87 24.02
C ILE A 331 -1.86 -1.87 22.86
N LEU A 332 -2.72 -2.89 23.00
CA LEU A 332 -2.85 -3.98 22.03
C LEU A 332 -3.64 -3.59 20.77
N CYS A 333 -4.67 -2.77 20.92
CA CYS A 333 -5.61 -2.44 19.85
C CYS A 333 -5.02 -1.68 18.66
N PRO A 334 -4.02 -0.78 18.82
CA PRO A 334 -3.27 -0.24 17.69
C PRO A 334 -2.69 -1.33 16.79
N ASP A 335 -2.01 -2.33 17.35
CA ASP A 335 -1.38 -3.43 16.61
C ASP A 335 -2.42 -4.32 15.91
N LEU A 336 -3.53 -4.63 16.60
CA LEU A 336 -4.62 -5.44 16.05
C LEU A 336 -5.32 -4.75 14.88
N ASN A 337 -5.61 -3.45 15.02
CA ASN A 337 -6.20 -2.65 13.95
C ASN A 337 -5.23 -2.52 12.78
N GLN A 338 -3.92 -2.33 13.04
CA GLN A 338 -2.90 -2.29 12.00
C GLN A 338 -2.83 -3.61 11.21
N GLY A 339 -2.86 -4.76 11.89
CA GLY A 339 -2.93 -6.08 11.24
C GLY A 339 -4.18 -6.23 10.36
N LEU A 340 -5.35 -5.79 10.86
CA LEU A 340 -6.61 -5.75 10.09
C LEU A 340 -6.52 -4.87 8.83
N HIS A 341 -5.90 -3.69 8.95
CA HIS A 341 -5.67 -2.79 7.83
C HIS A 341 -4.70 -3.40 6.81
N CYS A 342 -3.62 -4.05 7.27
CA CYS A 342 -2.66 -4.77 6.45
C CYS A 342 -3.35 -5.87 5.62
N ILE A 343 -4.14 -6.74 6.25
CA ILE A 343 -4.89 -7.81 5.56
C ILE A 343 -5.90 -7.22 4.56
N ARG A 344 -6.60 -6.14 4.90
CA ARG A 344 -7.53 -5.48 3.98
C ARG A 344 -6.83 -4.87 2.77
N SER A 345 -5.64 -4.29 2.98
CA SER A 345 -4.80 -3.77 1.90
C SER A 345 -4.31 -4.91 1.01
N TYR A 346 -3.75 -5.97 1.61
CA TYR A 346 -3.31 -7.19 0.92
C TYR A 346 -4.43 -7.77 0.05
N THR A 347 -5.62 -8.02 0.60
CA THR A 347 -6.72 -8.61 -0.17
C THR A 347 -7.22 -7.73 -1.31
N ARG A 348 -7.05 -6.41 -1.22
CA ARG A 348 -7.39 -5.49 -2.33
C ARG A 348 -6.32 -5.50 -3.43
N ARG A 349 -5.05 -5.63 -3.04
CA ARG A 349 -3.91 -5.61 -3.96
C ARG A 349 -3.64 -6.95 -4.63
N CYS A 350 -3.78 -8.04 -3.88
CA CYS A 350 -3.23 -9.35 -4.21
C CYS A 350 -4.27 -10.44 -4.50
N MET A 351 -5.57 -10.16 -4.32
CA MET A 351 -6.64 -11.11 -4.61
C MET A 351 -7.59 -10.56 -5.67
N THR A 352 -8.11 -11.46 -6.52
CA THR A 352 -9.26 -11.15 -7.38
C THR A 352 -10.51 -10.87 -6.54
N LEU A 353 -11.54 -10.24 -7.13
CA LEU A 353 -12.81 -9.98 -6.44
C LEU A 353 -13.42 -11.24 -5.83
N THR A 354 -13.43 -12.36 -6.56
CA THR A 354 -13.95 -13.64 -6.08
C THR A 354 -13.13 -14.20 -4.92
N GLN A 355 -11.79 -14.16 -5.02
CA GLN A 355 -10.89 -14.60 -3.94
C GLN A 355 -11.03 -13.73 -2.70
N ARG A 356 -11.14 -12.41 -2.89
CA ARG A 356 -11.34 -11.44 -1.82
C ARG A 356 -12.69 -11.64 -1.13
N ASP A 357 -13.76 -11.87 -1.87
CA ASP A 357 -15.08 -12.14 -1.31
C ASP A 357 -15.08 -13.45 -0.52
N HIS A 358 -14.42 -14.48 -1.04
CA HIS A 358 -14.22 -15.73 -0.31
C HIS A 358 -13.41 -15.51 0.96
N PHE A 359 -12.25 -14.87 0.88
CA PHE A 359 -11.39 -14.57 2.03
C PHE A 359 -12.12 -13.72 3.08
N ASN A 360 -12.86 -12.69 2.66
CA ASN A 360 -13.64 -11.85 3.57
C ASN A 360 -14.70 -12.67 4.30
N LYS A 361 -15.32 -13.67 3.65
CA LYS A 361 -16.22 -14.60 4.36
C LYS A 361 -15.47 -15.35 5.45
N LEU A 362 -14.26 -15.87 5.18
CA LEU A 362 -13.41 -16.59 6.15
C LEU A 362 -13.05 -15.72 7.36
N TYR A 363 -12.66 -14.49 7.07
CA TYR A 363 -12.00 -13.59 8.01
C TYR A 363 -12.96 -12.62 8.73
N HIS A 364 -14.23 -12.53 8.28
CA HIS A 364 -15.23 -11.61 8.83
C HIS A 364 -15.43 -11.75 10.35
N GLY A 365 -15.48 -12.98 10.87
CA GLY A 365 -15.71 -13.24 12.29
C GLY A 365 -14.62 -12.62 13.18
N THR A 366 -13.37 -12.92 12.86
CA THR A 366 -12.19 -12.36 13.53
C THR A 366 -12.13 -10.83 13.42
N ALA A 367 -12.36 -10.29 12.22
CA ALA A 367 -12.36 -8.85 12.00
C ALA A 367 -13.43 -8.12 12.81
N ALA A 368 -14.62 -8.71 12.95
CA ALA A 368 -15.71 -8.16 13.73
C ALA A 368 -15.38 -8.16 15.24
N VAL A 369 -14.83 -9.26 15.77
CA VAL A 369 -14.44 -9.33 17.20
C VAL A 369 -13.39 -8.27 17.53
N ILE A 370 -12.34 -8.12 16.71
CA ILE A 370 -11.31 -7.11 16.94
C ILE A 370 -11.92 -5.70 16.91
N LYS A 371 -12.79 -5.42 15.93
CA LYS A 371 -13.44 -4.12 15.84
C LYS A 371 -14.31 -3.85 17.07
N ASP A 372 -15.08 -4.82 17.55
CA ASP A 372 -15.96 -4.65 18.69
C ASP A 372 -15.18 -4.59 20.02
N LEU A 373 -14.04 -5.28 20.11
CA LEU A 373 -13.16 -5.27 21.28
C LEU A 373 -12.35 -3.97 21.40
N CYS A 374 -11.89 -3.43 20.27
CA CYS A 374 -11.03 -2.25 20.22
C CYS A 374 -11.77 -0.92 20.08
N ASN A 375 -13.10 -0.93 19.99
CA ASN A 375 -13.90 0.27 20.07
C ASN A 375 -14.64 0.30 21.41
N VAL A 376 -14.63 1.48 22.05
CA VAL A 376 -15.36 1.69 23.31
C VAL A 376 -16.85 1.41 23.08
N GLY A 377 -17.38 0.48 23.85
CA GLY A 377 -18.77 0.06 23.73
C GLY A 377 -19.08 -1.19 24.54
N LYS A 378 -20.33 -1.64 24.43
CA LYS A 378 -20.88 -2.73 25.26
C LYS A 378 -20.07 -4.01 25.21
N TYR A 379 -19.51 -4.35 24.04
CA TYR A 379 -18.74 -5.58 23.88
C TYR A 379 -17.36 -5.51 24.56
N GLN A 380 -16.68 -4.37 24.49
CA GLN A 380 -15.44 -4.12 25.23
C GLN A 380 -15.69 -4.19 26.74
N ASP A 381 -16.78 -3.58 27.22
CA ASP A 381 -17.15 -3.60 28.64
C ASP A 381 -17.43 -5.03 29.13
N GLU A 382 -18.20 -5.80 28.36
CA GLU A 382 -18.50 -7.21 28.65
C GLU A 382 -17.23 -8.08 28.60
N PHE A 383 -16.34 -7.86 27.65
CA PHE A 383 -15.05 -8.56 27.60
C PHE A 383 -14.21 -8.27 28.85
N LEU A 384 -14.07 -7.01 29.24
CA LEU A 384 -13.30 -6.60 30.43
C LEU A 384 -13.91 -7.13 31.73
N GLN A 385 -15.23 -7.33 31.78
CA GLN A 385 -15.88 -8.00 32.91
C GLN A 385 -15.44 -9.46 33.06
N HIS A 386 -15.20 -10.15 31.94
CA HIS A 386 -14.84 -11.56 31.92
C HIS A 386 -13.32 -11.83 31.80
N SER A 387 -12.52 -10.83 31.44
CA SER A 387 -11.07 -10.98 31.21
C SER A 387 -10.27 -11.52 32.40
N PRO A 388 -10.55 -11.18 33.68
CA PRO A 388 -9.80 -11.76 34.80
C PRO A 388 -10.07 -13.25 34.98
N CYS A 389 -11.19 -13.76 34.46
CA CYS A 389 -11.44 -15.20 34.41
C CYS A 389 -10.67 -15.88 33.29
N LEU A 390 -10.58 -15.27 32.10
CA LEU A 390 -9.87 -15.84 30.95
C LEU A 390 -8.44 -16.25 31.30
N ASP A 391 -7.76 -15.44 32.11
CA ASP A 391 -6.41 -15.73 32.62
C ASP A 391 -6.39 -16.94 33.58
N ARG A 392 -7.38 -17.05 34.48
CA ARG A 392 -7.47 -18.15 35.46
C ARG A 392 -7.74 -19.51 34.81
N VAL A 393 -8.56 -19.54 33.75
CA VAL A 393 -8.95 -20.78 33.07
C VAL A 393 -8.01 -21.19 31.95
N ARG A 394 -6.94 -20.43 31.72
CA ARG A 394 -5.94 -20.63 30.65
C ARG A 394 -5.47 -22.07 30.52
N ASN A 395 -5.05 -22.70 31.62
CA ASN A 395 -4.53 -24.07 31.60
C ASN A 395 -5.61 -25.11 31.24
N SER A 396 -6.84 -24.92 31.73
CA SER A 396 -7.97 -25.81 31.38
C SER A 396 -8.37 -25.67 29.91
N TYR A 397 -8.26 -24.47 29.38
CA TYR A 397 -8.52 -24.17 27.99
C TYR A 397 -7.46 -24.78 27.05
N GLU A 398 -6.18 -24.71 27.40
CA GLU A 398 -5.10 -25.33 26.62
C GLU A 398 -5.34 -26.84 26.41
N ILE A 399 -5.86 -27.54 27.42
CA ILE A 399 -6.24 -28.96 27.34
C ILE A 399 -7.35 -29.16 26.30
N CYS A 400 -8.41 -28.34 26.33
CA CYS A 400 -9.51 -28.41 25.38
C CYS A 400 -9.03 -28.17 23.94
N ALA A 401 -8.13 -27.21 23.76
CA ALA A 401 -7.63 -26.81 22.45
C ALA A 401 -6.65 -27.80 21.83
N ARG A 402 -5.77 -28.41 22.64
CA ARG A 402 -4.78 -29.37 22.17
C ARG A 402 -5.43 -30.54 21.43
N GLN A 403 -6.58 -31.00 21.90
CA GLN A 403 -7.32 -32.08 21.25
C GLN A 403 -7.82 -31.69 19.84
N TYR A 404 -8.32 -30.47 19.70
CA TYR A 404 -8.77 -29.93 18.43
C TYR A 404 -7.59 -29.69 17.47
N GLN A 405 -6.49 -29.12 17.95
CA GLN A 405 -5.25 -28.94 17.19
C GLN A 405 -4.70 -30.27 16.67
N ASN A 406 -4.67 -31.32 17.50
CA ASN A 406 -4.21 -32.65 17.09
C ASN A 406 -5.08 -33.25 15.97
N THR A 407 -6.41 -33.07 16.06
CA THR A 407 -7.34 -33.52 15.02
C THR A 407 -7.05 -32.80 13.69
N MET A 408 -6.81 -31.49 13.74
CA MET A 408 -6.49 -30.70 12.55
C MET A 408 -5.15 -31.11 11.91
N ALA A 409 -4.13 -31.41 12.72
CA ALA A 409 -2.81 -31.83 12.25
C ALA A 409 -2.81 -33.20 11.56
N LEU A 410 -3.60 -34.16 12.07
CA LEU A 410 -3.71 -35.50 11.48
C LEU A 410 -4.36 -35.47 10.08
N ILE A 411 -5.37 -34.61 9.92
CA ILE A 411 -6.09 -34.44 8.65
C ILE A 411 -5.20 -33.72 7.61
N SER A 412 -4.32 -32.81 8.05
CA SER A 412 -3.38 -32.12 7.13
C SER A 412 -2.20 -33.00 6.71
N GLN A 413 -1.61 -33.78 7.61
CA GLN A 413 -0.39 -34.54 7.34
C GLN A 413 -0.56 -35.69 6.34
N GLY A 414 -1.71 -36.37 6.34
CA GLY A 414 -1.93 -37.46 5.38
C GLY A 414 -2.33 -37.01 3.97
N ARG A 415 -2.11 -35.74 3.61
CA ARG A 415 -2.16 -35.23 2.23
C ARG A 415 -0.77 -35.07 1.58
N SER A 416 0.32 -35.28 2.34
CA SER A 416 1.70 -34.92 1.94
C SER A 416 2.58 -36.09 1.48
N SER A 417 2.05 -37.31 1.44
CA SER A 417 2.82 -38.53 1.13
C SER A 417 2.22 -39.29 -0.05
N ASP A 418 2.15 -38.65 -1.22
CA ASP A 418 1.93 -39.30 -2.51
C ASP A 418 3.09 -38.97 -3.46
N VAL A 419 4.29 -39.41 -3.10
CA VAL A 419 5.34 -39.74 -4.06
C VAL A 419 5.91 -41.09 -3.64
N GLY A 420 5.31 -42.15 -4.19
CA GLY A 420 5.86 -43.51 -4.25
C GLY A 420 5.65 -44.37 -3.01
N ASP A 421 4.59 -45.18 -3.00
CA ASP A 421 4.70 -46.64 -3.08
C ASP A 421 3.32 -47.26 -3.31
N GLN A 422 3.24 -48.24 -4.21
CA GLN A 422 2.02 -49.02 -4.40
C GLN A 422 1.93 -50.03 -3.26
N THR A 423 0.96 -49.87 -2.35
CA THR A 423 0.19 -50.94 -1.67
C THR A 423 -0.54 -50.37 -0.45
N HIS A 424 -1.81 -49.98 -0.61
CA HIS A 424 -2.93 -50.17 0.35
C HIS A 424 -4.11 -49.26 -0.07
N ASN A 425 -5.23 -49.88 -0.45
CA ASN A 425 -6.51 -49.21 -0.76
C ASN A 425 -7.16 -48.68 0.52
N ASP A 426 -6.73 -47.52 1.02
CA ASP A 426 -7.55 -46.71 1.93
C ASP A 426 -8.06 -45.48 1.16
N THR A 427 -9.25 -45.61 0.57
CA THR A 427 -10.01 -44.47 0.04
C THR A 427 -10.45 -43.59 1.21
N ARG A 428 -9.58 -42.66 1.63
CA ARG A 428 -9.91 -41.62 2.61
C ARG A 428 -11.16 -40.86 2.14
N ASN A 429 -12.21 -40.90 2.95
CA ASN A 429 -13.50 -40.28 2.64
C ASN A 429 -13.52 -38.83 3.17
N GLU A 430 -13.61 -37.85 2.27
CA GLU A 430 -13.67 -36.43 2.61
C GLU A 430 -14.82 -36.09 3.57
N ALA A 431 -15.92 -36.86 3.52
CA ALA A 431 -17.05 -36.68 4.43
C ALA A 431 -16.69 -37.02 5.90
N ASP A 432 -15.78 -37.97 6.12
CA ASP A 432 -15.31 -38.35 7.45
C ASP A 432 -14.32 -37.31 8.00
N ASP A 433 -13.50 -36.69 7.14
CA ASP A 433 -12.64 -35.56 7.53
C ASP A 433 -13.48 -34.37 7.99
N VAL A 434 -14.50 -33.98 7.22
CA VAL A 434 -15.42 -32.88 7.60
C VAL A 434 -16.11 -33.22 8.93
N ARG A 435 -16.61 -34.45 9.07
CA ARG A 435 -17.22 -34.93 10.32
C ARG A 435 -16.27 -34.78 11.50
N ASN A 436 -15.03 -35.25 11.37
CA ASN A 436 -14.04 -35.21 12.45
C ASN A 436 -13.66 -33.79 12.83
N ILE A 437 -13.46 -32.88 11.86
CA ILE A 437 -13.20 -31.45 12.11
C ILE A 437 -14.37 -30.83 12.88
N CYS A 438 -15.59 -31.10 12.42
CA CYS A 438 -16.80 -30.52 12.99
C CYS A 438 -17.08 -30.99 14.42
N CYS A 439 -17.03 -32.30 14.67
CA CYS A 439 -17.27 -32.84 16.00
C CYS A 439 -16.16 -32.44 16.99
N SER A 440 -14.91 -32.38 16.53
CA SER A 440 -13.77 -31.91 17.34
C SER A 440 -13.88 -30.44 17.72
N PHE A 441 -14.27 -29.57 16.77
CA PHE A 441 -14.49 -28.14 17.04
C PHE A 441 -15.63 -27.92 18.04
N ARG A 442 -16.75 -28.66 17.92
CA ARG A 442 -17.86 -28.57 18.89
C ARG A 442 -17.45 -29.04 20.27
N GLN A 443 -16.68 -30.13 20.36
CA GLN A 443 -16.17 -30.62 21.65
C GLN A 443 -15.24 -29.62 22.30
N TYR A 444 -14.41 -28.93 21.52
CA TYR A 444 -13.57 -27.85 21.99
C TYR A 444 -14.39 -26.68 22.58
N LEU A 445 -15.45 -26.23 21.89
CA LEU A 445 -16.34 -25.18 22.40
C LEU A 445 -17.03 -25.60 23.72
N ASP A 446 -17.57 -26.82 23.77
CA ASP A 446 -18.28 -27.34 24.95
C ASP A 446 -17.33 -27.54 26.14
N CYS A 447 -16.12 -28.07 25.90
CA CYS A 447 -15.07 -28.23 26.90
C CYS A 447 -14.66 -26.87 27.50
N SER A 448 -14.42 -25.89 26.64
CA SER A 448 -14.01 -24.54 27.05
C SER A 448 -15.10 -23.82 27.84
N GLN A 449 -16.36 -23.92 27.39
CA GLN A 449 -17.52 -23.40 28.13
C GLN A 449 -17.66 -24.06 29.50
N HIS A 450 -17.50 -25.38 29.59
CA HIS A 450 -17.66 -26.11 30.83
C HIS A 450 -16.56 -25.76 31.85
N ALA A 451 -15.31 -25.65 31.40
CA ALA A 451 -14.18 -25.22 32.22
C ALA A 451 -14.42 -23.81 32.79
N ALA A 452 -14.81 -22.87 31.93
CA ALA A 452 -15.16 -21.51 32.31
C ALA A 452 -16.33 -21.44 33.29
N ARG A 453 -17.39 -22.21 33.05
CA ARG A 453 -18.56 -22.27 33.92
C ARG A 453 -18.20 -22.73 35.32
N ARG A 454 -17.37 -23.77 35.42
CA ARG A 454 -16.98 -24.37 36.70
C ARG A 454 -16.19 -23.39 37.57
N GLU A 455 -15.28 -22.64 36.97
CA GLU A 455 -14.39 -21.73 37.71
C GLU A 455 -14.98 -20.32 37.91
N CYS A 456 -15.80 -19.84 36.97
CA CYS A 456 -16.20 -18.43 36.92
C CYS A 456 -17.70 -18.19 36.70
N GLY A 457 -18.52 -19.24 36.68
CA GLY A 457 -19.97 -19.15 36.59
C GLY A 457 -20.53 -19.12 35.16
N GLU A 458 -21.86 -19.25 35.09
CA GLU A 458 -22.61 -19.47 33.84
C GLU A 458 -22.50 -18.30 32.84
N SER A 459 -22.46 -17.05 33.32
CA SER A 459 -22.28 -15.88 32.43
C SER A 459 -20.95 -15.95 31.68
N THR A 460 -19.86 -16.22 32.40
CA THR A 460 -18.51 -16.34 31.82
C THR A 460 -18.40 -17.53 30.88
N GLY A 461 -19.02 -18.66 31.23
CA GLY A 461 -19.08 -19.83 30.35
C GLY A 461 -19.74 -19.52 29.00
N ARG A 462 -20.89 -18.83 29.01
CA ARG A 462 -21.58 -18.41 27.78
C ARG A 462 -20.75 -17.42 26.96
N PHE A 463 -20.17 -16.41 27.62
CA PHE A 463 -19.30 -15.44 26.97
C PHE A 463 -18.14 -16.11 26.24
N ILE A 464 -17.44 -17.04 26.90
CA ILE A 464 -16.30 -17.76 26.31
C ILE A 464 -16.73 -18.61 25.12
N ARG A 465 -17.88 -19.30 25.21
CA ARG A 465 -18.42 -20.06 24.07
C ARG A 465 -18.62 -19.14 22.86
N ASP A 466 -19.29 -18.01 23.06
CA ASP A 466 -19.63 -17.09 21.98
C ASP A 466 -18.39 -16.39 21.41
N PHE A 467 -17.43 -16.05 22.27
CA PHE A 467 -16.13 -15.51 21.88
C PHE A 467 -15.37 -16.49 20.98
N LEU A 468 -15.20 -17.74 21.44
CA LEU A 468 -14.50 -18.79 20.69
C LEU A 468 -15.22 -19.18 19.40
N ASP A 469 -16.55 -19.23 19.43
CA ASP A 469 -17.34 -19.45 18.23
C ASP A 469 -17.06 -18.31 17.24
N ARG A 470 -17.19 -17.03 17.61
CA ARG A 470 -16.91 -15.87 16.73
C ARG A 470 -15.48 -15.83 16.19
N MET A 471 -14.50 -16.28 16.97
CA MET A 471 -13.10 -16.38 16.56
C MET A 471 -12.81 -17.59 15.66
N GLY A 472 -13.68 -18.60 15.66
CA GLY A 472 -13.59 -19.76 14.78
C GLY A 472 -13.76 -19.41 13.29
N ASN A 473 -13.07 -20.17 12.43
CA ASN A 473 -13.17 -20.02 10.97
C ASN A 473 -14.63 -20.14 10.51
N SER A 474 -15.13 -19.18 9.76
CA SER A 474 -16.53 -19.14 9.33
C SER A 474 -16.94 -20.31 8.41
N LEU A 475 -15.99 -20.97 7.74
CA LEU A 475 -16.27 -22.22 7.01
C LEU A 475 -16.64 -23.34 7.98
N ILE A 476 -15.95 -23.43 9.11
CA ILE A 476 -16.30 -24.42 10.14
C ILE A 476 -17.72 -24.15 10.62
N LYS A 477 -18.11 -22.89 10.82
CA LYS A 477 -19.50 -22.58 11.15
C LYS A 477 -20.49 -23.02 10.07
N MET A 478 -20.19 -22.71 8.81
CA MET A 478 -21.06 -23.03 7.68
C MET A 478 -21.24 -24.55 7.52
N TYR A 479 -20.15 -25.30 7.45
CA TYR A 479 -20.15 -26.74 7.21
C TYR A 479 -20.51 -27.57 8.45
N CYS A 480 -20.24 -27.07 9.66
CA CYS A 480 -20.50 -27.79 10.92
C CYS A 480 -21.83 -27.43 11.58
N THR A 481 -22.73 -26.74 10.86
CA THR A 481 -24.07 -26.39 11.36
C THR A 481 -24.86 -27.64 11.77
N GLU A 482 -24.71 -28.74 11.01
CA GLU A 482 -25.48 -29.98 11.19
C GLU A 482 -24.80 -31.01 12.12
N TYR A 483 -23.57 -30.75 12.57
CA TYR A 483 -22.76 -31.69 13.35
C TYR A 483 -22.81 -31.34 14.84
N GLN A 484 -23.92 -31.70 15.49
CA GLN A 484 -24.09 -31.47 16.93
C GLN A 484 -23.63 -32.70 17.74
N LEU A 485 -22.97 -32.46 18.87
CA LEU A 485 -22.56 -33.54 19.78
C LEU A 485 -23.77 -34.30 20.30
N GLY A 486 -23.68 -35.63 20.35
CA GLY A 486 -24.79 -36.50 20.77
C GLY A 486 -25.82 -36.82 19.68
N THR A 487 -25.69 -36.27 18.47
CA THR A 487 -26.50 -36.68 17.30
C THR A 487 -25.84 -37.81 16.53
N GLU A 488 -26.59 -38.51 15.67
CA GLU A 488 -26.08 -39.59 14.79
C GLU A 488 -24.82 -39.17 14.01
N LYS A 489 -24.74 -37.89 13.59
CA LYS A 489 -23.60 -37.34 12.84
C LYS A 489 -22.30 -37.23 13.64
N CYS A 490 -22.36 -37.14 14.97
CA CYS A 490 -21.18 -37.18 15.86
C CYS A 490 -21.16 -38.42 16.76
N TYR A 491 -22.07 -39.38 16.54
CA TYR A 491 -22.19 -40.58 17.37
C TYR A 491 -21.00 -41.51 17.17
N GLY A 492 -20.32 -41.91 18.25
CA GLY A 492 -19.12 -42.75 18.21
C GLY A 492 -17.78 -42.01 18.05
N TYR A 493 -17.78 -40.68 17.91
CA TYR A 493 -16.55 -39.90 17.98
C TYR A 493 -16.00 -39.92 19.42
N SER A 494 -14.87 -40.59 19.63
CA SER A 494 -14.19 -40.70 20.92
C SER A 494 -12.73 -40.33 20.75
N SER A 495 -12.26 -39.31 21.48
CA SER A 495 -10.88 -38.81 21.45
C SER A 495 -9.84 -39.75 22.06
N LYS A 496 -10.22 -41.00 22.36
CA LYS A 496 -9.35 -41.97 23.03
C LYS A 496 -8.30 -42.50 22.07
N GLY A 497 -7.13 -41.86 22.12
CA GLY A 497 -5.85 -42.48 21.78
C GLY A 497 -5.05 -41.78 20.71
N VAL A 498 -4.47 -40.62 21.00
CA VAL A 498 -3.25 -40.18 20.31
C VAL A 498 -2.35 -39.43 21.30
N VAL A 499 -1.37 -40.12 21.86
CA VAL A 499 -0.26 -39.51 22.62
C VAL A 499 0.83 -39.19 21.60
N VAL A 500 0.98 -37.92 21.23
CA VAL A 500 2.13 -37.44 20.46
C VAL A 500 3.13 -36.81 21.44
N LYS A 501 4.37 -37.31 21.45
CA LYS A 501 5.47 -36.71 22.23
C LYS A 501 5.77 -35.30 21.71
N SER A 502 6.04 -34.39 22.64
CA SER A 502 6.22 -32.95 22.45
C SER A 502 6.96 -32.57 21.16
N ILE A 503 6.31 -31.74 20.34
CA ILE A 503 6.98 -30.91 19.35
C ILE A 503 6.50 -29.49 19.61
N GLU A 504 7.39 -28.67 20.16
CA GLU A 504 7.22 -27.23 20.28
C GLU A 504 7.19 -26.60 18.87
N ASN A 505 6.37 -25.55 18.69
CA ASN A 505 6.33 -24.65 17.53
C ASN A 505 5.62 -25.10 16.23
N LEU A 506 4.37 -25.54 16.28
CA LEU A 506 3.52 -25.65 15.07
C LEU A 506 2.09 -25.17 15.33
N THR A 507 1.84 -23.87 15.23
CA THR A 507 0.48 -23.35 15.10
C THR A 507 0.51 -22.07 14.26
N VAL A 508 -0.42 -21.97 13.31
CA VAL A 508 -0.75 -20.84 12.40
C VAL A 508 -0.33 -20.97 10.91
N ILE A 509 0.74 -21.65 10.53
CA ILE A 509 1.15 -21.73 9.10
C ILE A 509 0.14 -22.50 8.20
N PHE A 510 -0.51 -23.55 8.72
CA PHE A 510 -1.23 -24.52 7.88
C PHE A 510 -2.62 -24.10 7.38
N SER A 511 -3.25 -23.07 7.98
CA SER A 511 -4.55 -22.57 7.47
C SER A 511 -4.38 -21.76 6.18
N LEU A 512 -3.19 -21.21 5.94
CA LEU A 512 -2.83 -20.48 4.72
C LEU A 512 -2.32 -21.42 3.61
N GLU A 513 -1.66 -22.53 3.96
CA GLU A 513 -1.12 -23.50 3.00
C GLU A 513 -2.19 -24.25 2.18
N LYS A 514 -3.38 -24.50 2.77
CA LYS A 514 -4.43 -25.26 2.08
C LYS A 514 -5.16 -24.47 0.99
N PHE A 515 -5.23 -23.14 1.11
CA PHE A 515 -5.80 -22.28 0.06
C PHE A 515 -4.91 -22.23 -1.19
N THR A 516 -3.61 -22.53 -1.04
CA THR A 516 -2.64 -22.56 -2.13
C THR A 516 -2.54 -23.91 -2.84
N TYR A 517 -2.87 -25.03 -2.20
CA TYR A 517 -2.76 -26.35 -2.82
C TYR A 517 -3.77 -26.54 -3.97
N ASP A 518 -5.04 -26.17 -3.78
CA ASP A 518 -6.08 -26.30 -4.83
C ASP A 518 -5.89 -25.32 -6.01
N ASN A 519 -5.17 -24.21 -5.80
CA ASN A 519 -4.82 -23.28 -6.89
C ASN A 519 -3.56 -23.71 -7.66
N SER A 520 -2.68 -24.54 -7.06
CA SER A 520 -1.42 -24.95 -7.70
C SER A 520 -1.61 -25.86 -8.93
N MET A 521 -2.74 -26.56 -9.03
CA MET A 521 -3.06 -27.41 -10.20
C MET A 521 -3.65 -26.64 -11.40
N LEU A 522 -4.07 -25.38 -11.23
CA LEU A 522 -4.51 -24.51 -12.34
C LEU A 522 -3.41 -23.56 -12.85
N ILE A 523 -2.24 -23.55 -12.20
CA ILE A 523 -1.09 -22.68 -12.53
C ILE A 523 0.01 -23.50 -13.23
N LYS A 524 -0.36 -24.32 -14.21
CA LYS A 524 0.58 -24.91 -15.18
C LYS A 524 0.16 -24.62 -16.62
N LYS A 525 0.11 -23.33 -16.93
CA LYS A 525 0.36 -22.70 -18.25
C LYS A 525 -0.28 -21.32 -18.22
N GLN A 526 0.53 -20.31 -17.91
CA GLN A 526 0.40 -19.02 -18.59
C GLN A 526 1.69 -18.25 -18.37
N ASP A 527 2.55 -18.29 -19.40
CA ASP A 527 3.41 -17.17 -19.72
C ASP A 527 2.53 -15.91 -19.72
N LYS A 528 2.82 -14.94 -18.85
CA LYS A 528 2.34 -13.56 -19.00
C LYS A 528 3.20 -12.62 -18.16
N TYR A 529 4.07 -11.93 -18.89
CA TYR A 529 4.74 -10.69 -18.54
C TYR A 529 3.73 -9.62 -18.08
N HIS A 530 4.10 -8.80 -17.10
CA HIS A 530 3.26 -7.68 -16.65
C HIS A 530 4.08 -6.37 -16.53
N TYR A 531 3.63 -5.35 -17.28
CA TYR A 531 4.29 -4.09 -17.69
C TYR A 531 3.64 -2.85 -16.99
N TYR A 532 4.37 -1.80 -16.54
CA TYR A 532 3.81 -0.53 -15.94
C TYR A 532 4.52 0.86 -15.98
N TYR A 533 3.71 1.92 -16.29
CA TYR A 533 3.76 3.09 -17.24
C TYR A 533 4.21 4.53 -16.71
N TYR A 534 4.36 5.60 -17.55
CA TYR A 534 4.94 6.97 -17.40
C TYR A 534 3.86 8.05 -17.42
#